data_AF-A0A962UGC1-F1
#
_entry.id   AF-A0A962UGC1-F1
#
_cell.length_a   1.000
_cell.length_b   1.000
_cell.length_c   1.000
_cell.angle_alpha   90.00
_cell.angle_beta   90.00
_cell.angle_gamma   90.00
#
_symmetry.space_group_name_H-M   'P 1'
#
loop_
_entity.id
_entity.type
_entity.pdbx_description
1 polymer ?
#
loop_
_entity_poly.entity_id
_entity_poly.type
_entity_poly.pdbx_seq_one_letter_code
_entity_poly.pdbx_strand_id
1 'polypeptide(L)'
;DLVLDLIGLDEQLRGADLVLTAEGQIDFQTAFGKAPAGVGEHAHACGVPCLAIAGSVGGGLESLHERGIDAVFSLCPGPVSLAQAMAAGGDYLAAATEQAVRAFLAGRR
;
A
#
# COMPACT_ATOMS: atom_id res chain seq x y z
N ASP A 1 -4.32 6.39 -13.56
CA ASP A 1 -4.02 5.83 -14.90
C ASP A 1 -2.95 6.66 -15.59
N LEU A 2 -3.21 7.89 -16.07
CA LEU A 2 -2.21 8.70 -16.80
C LEU A 2 -0.80 8.71 -16.18
N VAL A 3 -0.66 8.97 -14.87
CA VAL A 3 0.66 8.97 -14.21
C VAL A 3 1.30 7.58 -14.18
N LEU A 4 0.52 6.52 -13.95
CA LEU A 4 1.01 5.14 -13.90
C LEU A 4 1.49 4.68 -15.29
N ASP A 5 0.78 5.10 -16.33
CA ASP A 5 1.18 4.86 -17.72
C ASP A 5 2.47 5.62 -18.06
N LEU A 6 2.58 6.90 -17.66
CA LEU A 6 3.76 7.72 -17.90
C LEU A 6 5.03 7.15 -17.25
N ILE A 7 4.91 6.52 -16.08
CA ILE A 7 6.04 5.89 -15.39
C ILE A 7 6.28 4.44 -15.85
N GLY A 8 5.46 3.91 -16.76
CA GLY A 8 5.57 2.54 -17.27
C GLY A 8 5.39 1.49 -16.18
N LEU A 9 4.40 1.68 -15.27
CA LEU A 9 4.23 0.81 -14.11
C LEU A 9 4.13 -0.68 -14.50
N ASP A 10 3.36 -1.00 -15.54
CA ASP A 10 3.18 -2.38 -16.01
C ASP A 10 4.50 -3.05 -16.40
N GLU A 11 5.43 -2.31 -16.97
CA GLU A 11 6.75 -2.83 -17.35
C GLU A 11 7.60 -3.12 -16.12
N GLN A 12 7.52 -2.27 -15.09
CA GLN A 12 8.22 -2.45 -13.82
C GLN A 12 7.64 -3.59 -12.99
N LEU A 13 6.34 -3.86 -13.12
CA LEU A 13 5.67 -4.97 -12.43
C LEU A 13 6.06 -6.34 -13.02
N ARG A 14 6.51 -6.42 -14.27
CA ARG A 14 6.91 -7.70 -14.88
C ARG A 14 8.11 -8.29 -14.15
N GLY A 15 7.89 -9.43 -13.49
CA GLY A 15 8.91 -10.14 -12.73
C GLY A 15 9.14 -9.59 -11.32
N ALA A 16 8.33 -8.62 -10.88
CA ALA A 16 8.36 -8.17 -9.49
C ALA A 16 7.80 -9.25 -8.55
N ASP A 17 8.46 -9.46 -7.42
CA ASP A 17 8.00 -10.36 -6.37
C ASP A 17 6.88 -9.75 -5.50
N LEU A 18 6.86 -8.42 -5.41
CA LEU A 18 6.00 -7.65 -4.53
C LEU A 18 5.98 -6.19 -5.01
N VAL A 19 4.80 -5.55 -4.94
CA VAL A 19 4.68 -4.10 -5.06
C VAL A 19 4.22 -3.49 -3.73
N LEU A 20 4.80 -2.35 -3.39
CA LEU A 20 4.42 -1.54 -2.24
C LEU A 20 3.80 -0.23 -2.72
N THR A 21 2.67 0.14 -2.13
CA THR A 21 2.03 1.44 -2.36
C THR A 21 1.71 2.12 -1.04
N ALA A 22 1.35 3.40 -1.08
CA ALA A 22 1.07 4.17 0.12
C ALA A 22 0.20 5.39 -0.16
N GLU A 23 -0.53 5.83 0.86
CA GLU A 23 -1.13 7.17 0.93
C GLU A 23 -1.34 7.62 2.38
N GLY A 24 -1.73 8.88 2.57
CA GLY A 24 -1.94 9.45 3.90
C GLY A 24 -3.06 8.75 4.69
N GLN A 25 -4.18 8.43 4.04
CA GLN A 25 -5.28 7.70 4.64
C GLN A 25 -5.85 6.73 3.61
N ILE A 26 -5.90 5.43 3.96
CA ILE A 26 -6.51 4.39 3.15
C ILE A 26 -7.89 4.05 3.70
N ASP A 27 -8.93 4.22 2.90
CA ASP A 27 -10.32 3.85 3.22
C ASP A 27 -11.11 3.54 1.93
N PHE A 28 -12.44 3.38 2.03
CA PHE A 28 -13.29 3.12 0.85
C PHE A 28 -13.14 4.18 -0.27
N GLN A 29 -12.81 5.43 0.04
CA GLN A 29 -12.64 6.48 -0.96
C GLN A 29 -11.42 6.26 -1.84
N THR A 30 -10.41 5.55 -1.31
CA THR A 30 -9.21 5.16 -2.05
C THR A 30 -9.56 4.39 -3.32
N ALA A 31 -10.58 3.53 -3.27
CA ALA A 31 -11.04 2.73 -4.40
C ALA A 31 -11.51 3.59 -5.60
N PHE A 32 -11.83 4.87 -5.37
CA PHE A 32 -12.39 5.77 -6.38
C PHE A 32 -11.32 6.69 -6.97
N GLY A 33 -10.30 6.09 -7.59
CA GLY A 33 -9.33 6.81 -8.43
C GLY A 33 -8.13 7.39 -7.69
N LYS A 34 -7.82 6.91 -6.49
CA LYS A 34 -6.54 7.22 -5.81
C LYS A 34 -5.42 6.30 -6.30
N ALA A 35 -4.18 6.75 -6.07
CA ALA A 35 -2.99 6.06 -6.54
C ALA A 35 -2.87 4.61 -6.03
N PRO A 36 -3.12 4.28 -4.75
CA PRO A 36 -3.03 2.90 -4.27
C PRO A 36 -3.95 1.94 -5.01
N ALA A 37 -5.16 2.42 -5.31
CA ALA A 37 -6.17 1.65 -5.99
C ALA A 37 -5.72 1.32 -7.43
N GLY A 38 -5.21 2.31 -8.18
CA GLY A 38 -4.63 2.07 -9.49
C GLY A 38 -3.42 1.12 -9.45
N VAL A 39 -2.52 1.30 -8.48
CA VAL A 39 -1.39 0.36 -8.31
C VAL A 39 -1.87 -1.06 -8.04
N GLY A 40 -2.89 -1.24 -7.19
CA GLY A 40 -3.51 -2.54 -6.93
C GLY A 40 -4.07 -3.20 -8.18
N GLU A 41 -4.79 -2.45 -9.03
CA GLU A 41 -5.38 -2.98 -10.27
C GLU A 41 -4.31 -3.49 -11.25
N HIS A 42 -3.27 -2.68 -11.45
CA HIS A 42 -2.16 -3.03 -12.34
C HIS A 42 -1.35 -4.22 -11.77
N ALA A 43 -1.13 -4.26 -10.46
CA ALA A 43 -0.45 -5.36 -9.78
C ALA A 43 -1.23 -6.67 -9.92
N HIS A 44 -2.54 -6.62 -9.68
CA HIS A 44 -3.43 -7.76 -9.84
C HIS A 44 -3.45 -8.29 -11.27
N ALA A 45 -3.54 -7.40 -12.26
CA ALA A 45 -3.47 -7.77 -13.68
C ALA A 45 -2.13 -8.46 -14.05
N CYS A 46 -1.04 -8.12 -13.36
CA CYS A 46 0.27 -8.74 -13.52
C CYS A 46 0.51 -9.98 -12.64
N GLY A 47 -0.44 -10.32 -11.76
CA GLY A 47 -0.27 -11.41 -10.78
C GLY A 47 0.78 -11.12 -9.71
N VAL A 48 1.07 -9.85 -9.44
CA VAL A 48 2.06 -9.41 -8.44
C VAL A 48 1.34 -9.05 -7.14
N PRO A 49 1.75 -9.60 -5.98
CA PRO A 49 1.16 -9.22 -4.70
C PRO A 49 1.39 -7.75 -4.36
N CYS A 50 0.38 -7.08 -3.81
CA CYS A 50 0.39 -5.65 -3.50
C CYS A 50 0.08 -5.38 -2.03
N LEU A 51 1.01 -4.71 -1.33
CA LEU A 51 0.79 -4.26 0.06
C LEU A 51 0.75 -2.74 0.10
N ALA A 52 -0.18 -2.19 0.88
CA ALA A 52 -0.32 -0.75 1.07
C ALA A 52 0.07 -0.33 2.49
N ILE A 53 0.85 0.74 2.62
CA ILE A 53 1.22 1.35 3.91
C ILE A 53 0.54 2.72 4.04
N ALA A 54 -0.31 2.88 5.05
CA ALA A 54 -1.16 4.04 5.23
C ALA A 54 -0.71 4.90 6.43
N GLY A 55 -0.85 6.22 6.35
CA GLY A 55 -0.78 7.10 7.53
C GLY A 55 -1.87 6.79 8.56
N SER A 56 -3.09 6.58 8.08
CA SER A 56 -4.24 6.08 8.82
C SER A 56 -5.04 5.08 7.99
N VAL A 57 -5.73 4.17 8.66
CA VAL A 57 -6.58 3.15 8.01
C VAL A 57 -8.02 3.37 8.45
N GLY A 58 -8.90 3.66 7.50
CA GLY A 58 -10.33 3.78 7.70
C GLY A 58 -11.09 2.50 7.38
N GLY A 59 -12.42 2.60 7.30
CA GLY A 59 -13.30 1.47 6.98
C GLY A 59 -13.49 1.24 5.48
N GLY A 60 -14.05 0.08 5.12
CA GLY A 60 -14.45 -0.25 3.74
C GLY A 60 -13.30 -0.75 2.85
N LEU A 61 -12.31 -1.40 3.45
CA LEU A 61 -11.14 -1.94 2.73
C LEU A 61 -11.49 -3.10 1.79
N GLU A 62 -12.66 -3.71 1.95
CA GLU A 62 -13.16 -4.79 1.11
C GLU A 62 -13.11 -4.41 -0.39
N SER A 63 -13.51 -3.16 -0.70
CA SER A 63 -13.45 -2.61 -2.06
C SER A 63 -12.03 -2.48 -2.63
N LEU A 64 -11.01 -2.37 -1.77
CA LEU A 64 -9.61 -2.31 -2.17
C LEU A 64 -9.02 -3.70 -2.39
N HIS A 65 -9.44 -4.67 -1.58
CA HIS A 65 -9.08 -6.07 -1.78
C HIS A 65 -9.61 -6.60 -3.11
N GLU A 66 -10.85 -6.24 -3.47
CA GLU A 66 -11.42 -6.54 -4.79
C GLU A 66 -10.64 -5.90 -5.96
N ARG A 67 -9.93 -4.80 -5.69
CA ARG A 67 -9.09 -4.08 -6.65
C ARG A 67 -7.62 -4.49 -6.62
N GLY A 68 -7.26 -5.55 -5.90
CA GLY A 68 -5.92 -6.12 -5.95
C GLY A 68 -4.93 -5.63 -4.89
N ILE A 69 -5.39 -4.89 -3.87
CA ILE A 69 -4.55 -4.64 -2.68
C ILE A 69 -4.70 -5.83 -1.73
N ASP A 70 -3.66 -6.64 -1.54
CA ASP A 70 -3.73 -7.86 -0.73
C ASP A 70 -3.76 -7.57 0.78
N ALA A 71 -3.09 -6.51 1.24
CA ALA A 71 -3.11 -6.09 2.63
C ALA A 71 -2.83 -4.60 2.81
N VAL A 72 -3.35 -4.04 3.91
CA VAL A 72 -3.15 -2.64 4.31
C VAL A 72 -2.57 -2.60 5.73
N PHE A 73 -1.50 -1.83 5.91
CA PHE A 73 -0.84 -1.63 7.20
C PHE A 73 -0.88 -0.15 7.59
N SER A 74 -1.18 0.13 8.86
CA SER A 74 -0.96 1.47 9.43
C SER A 74 0.53 1.67 9.72
N LEU A 75 1.08 2.83 9.35
CA LEU A 75 2.44 3.20 9.76
C LEU A 75 2.51 3.61 11.23
N CYS A 76 1.39 4.07 11.82
CA CYS A 76 1.38 4.51 13.20
C CYS A 76 1.58 3.31 14.16
N PRO A 77 2.58 3.32 15.06
CA PRO A 77 2.89 2.19 15.94
C PRO A 77 1.89 2.02 17.10
N GLY A 78 0.87 2.86 17.16
CA GLY A 78 -0.13 2.93 18.23
C GLY A 78 -0.79 4.30 18.26
N PRO A 79 -1.54 4.63 19.32
CA PRO A 79 -2.10 5.97 19.51
C PRO A 79 -0.97 7.02 19.60
N VAL A 80 -0.92 7.91 18.61
CA VAL A 80 0.02 9.02 18.54
C VAL A 80 -0.74 10.29 18.19
N SER A 81 -0.27 11.45 18.66
CA SER A 81 -0.82 12.72 18.18
C SER A 81 -0.45 12.94 16.71
N LEU A 82 -1.26 13.74 16.00
CA LEU A 82 -0.96 14.13 14.62
C LEU A 82 0.42 14.78 14.50
N ALA A 83 0.79 15.64 15.46
CA ALA A 83 2.10 16.29 15.47
C ALA A 83 3.25 15.28 15.56
N GLN A 84 3.11 14.24 16.39
CA GLN A 84 4.09 13.15 16.48
C GLN A 84 4.13 12.32 15.21
N ALA A 85 2.97 11.97 14.63
CA ALA A 85 2.89 11.22 13.39
C ALA A 85 3.56 11.97 12.22
N MET A 86 3.38 13.29 12.14
CA MET A 86 4.04 14.12 11.13
C MET A 86 5.55 14.25 11.38
N ALA A 87 5.97 14.39 12.64
CA ALA A 87 7.39 14.56 12.98
C ALA A 87 8.21 13.27 12.79
N ALA A 88 7.64 12.10 13.10
CA ALA A 88 8.31 10.81 13.05
C ALA A 88 7.85 9.93 11.87
N GLY A 89 7.12 10.49 10.90
CA GLY A 89 6.47 9.74 9.83
C GLY A 89 7.42 8.88 9.00
N GLY A 90 8.64 9.36 8.76
CA GLY A 90 9.68 8.58 8.06
C GLY A 90 10.12 7.33 8.82
N ASP A 91 10.36 7.46 10.13
CA ASP A 91 10.75 6.34 10.99
C ASP A 91 9.62 5.31 11.12
N TYR A 92 8.40 5.80 11.28
CA TYR A 92 7.19 4.96 11.32
C TYR A 92 6.96 4.22 10.01
N LEU A 93 7.10 4.90 8.87
CA LEU A 93 6.99 4.28 7.56
C LEU A 93 8.04 3.18 7.37
N ALA A 94 9.30 3.44 7.74
CA ALA A 94 10.38 2.46 7.63
C ALA A 94 10.10 1.22 8.49
N ALA A 95 9.74 1.41 9.76
CA ALA A 95 9.46 0.31 10.69
C ALA A 95 8.25 -0.52 10.25
N ALA A 96 7.15 0.12 9.85
CA ALA A 96 5.95 -0.58 9.39
C ALA A 96 6.19 -1.36 8.09
N THR A 97 6.93 -0.75 7.15
CA THR A 97 7.30 -1.41 5.89
C THR A 97 8.19 -2.62 6.13
N GLU A 98 9.16 -2.52 7.04
CA GLU A 98 10.00 -3.67 7.43
C GLU A 98 9.13 -4.84 7.93
N GLN A 99 8.17 -4.58 8.82
CA GLN A 99 7.30 -5.62 9.36
C GLN A 99 6.38 -6.21 8.28
N ALA A 100 5.81 -5.38 7.41
CA ALA A 100 4.97 -5.84 6.30
C ALA A 100 5.75 -6.78 5.35
N VAL A 101 6.97 -6.42 4.98
CA VAL A 101 7.83 -7.26 4.12
C VAL A 101 8.26 -8.54 4.84
N ARG A 102 8.57 -8.48 6.15
CA ARG A 102 8.86 -9.70 6.94
C ARG A 102 7.68 -10.65 6.97
N ALA A 103 6.46 -10.14 7.16
CA ALA A 103 5.24 -10.95 7.15
C ALA A 103 5.03 -11.63 5.79
N PHE A 104 5.21 -10.88 4.70
CA PHE A 104 5.16 -11.42 3.33
C PHE A 104 6.17 -12.55 3.12
N LEU A 105 7.44 -12.32 3.50
CA LEU A 105 8.50 -13.32 3.36
C LEU A 105 8.29 -14.54 4.26
N ALA A 106 7.67 -14.38 5.42
CA ALA A 106 7.35 -15.49 6.32
C ALA A 106 6.30 -16.43 5.70
N GLY A 107 5.32 -15.91 4.96
CA GLY A 107 4.31 -16.70 4.25
C GLY A 107 4.83 -17.43 3.00
N ARG A 108 6.06 -17.16 2.57
CA ARG A 108 6.71 -17.81 1.41
C ARG A 108 7.66 -18.96 1.80
N ARG A 109 7.78 -19.27 3.10
CA ARG A 109 8.58 -20.38 3.62
C ARG A 109 7.74 -21.64 3.75
#